data_AF-A0AAU3R2H4-F1
#
_entry.id   AF-A0AAU3R2H4-F1
#
_cell.length_a   1.000
_cell.length_b   1.000
_cell.length_c   1.000
_cell.angle_alpha   90.00
_cell.angle_beta   90.00
_cell.angle_gamma   90.00
#
_symmetry.space_group_name_H-M   'P 1'
#
loop_
_entity.id
_entity.type
_entity.pdbx_description
1 polymer ?
#
loop_
_entity_poly.entity_id
_entity_poly.type
_entity_poly.pdbx_seq_one_letter_code
_entity_poly.pdbx_strand_id
1 'polypeptide(L)'
;MTLNQDERELLRRIAEADKPVAMSDFFHAMYPPNFDVNVGEEHPDRVVWRDHQFDLYGASIKLWQNDLVRVVHPANGERPDLVEVTDAGRAALV
;
A
#
# COMPACT_ATOMS: atom_id res chain seq x y z
N MET A 1 -4.67 17.90 2.68
CA MET A 1 -3.48 17.22 2.13
C MET A 1 -3.77 16.89 0.68
N THR A 2 -2.80 17.03 -0.22
CA THR A 2 -2.94 16.57 -1.60
C THR A 2 -2.27 15.20 -1.70
N LEU A 3 -3.05 14.15 -1.94
CA LEU A 3 -2.52 12.81 -2.15
C LEU A 3 -1.78 12.74 -3.49
N ASN A 4 -0.59 12.14 -3.49
CA ASN A 4 0.06 11.77 -4.75
C ASN A 4 -0.68 10.59 -5.42
N GLN A 5 -0.22 10.18 -6.60
CA GLN A 5 -0.88 9.11 -7.36
C GLN A 5 -0.94 7.79 -6.59
N ASP A 6 0.18 7.37 -5.98
CA ASP A 6 0.28 6.10 -5.25
C ASP A 6 -0.55 6.11 -3.96
N GLU A 7 -0.47 7.19 -3.19
CA GLU A 7 -1.26 7.40 -1.97
C GLU A 7 -2.76 7.35 -2.29
N ARG A 8 -3.20 8.01 -3.37
CA ARG A 8 -4.60 8.00 -3.81
C ARG A 8 -5.05 6.62 -4.28
N GLU A 9 -4.26 5.94 -5.10
CA GLU A 9 -4.63 4.62 -5.63
C GLU A 9 -4.65 3.55 -4.52
N LEU A 10 -3.67 3.59 -3.61
CA LEU A 10 -3.66 2.70 -2.44
C LEU A 10 -4.89 2.95 -1.55
N LEU A 11 -5.20 4.21 -1.25
CA LEU A 11 -6.36 4.58 -0.45
C LEU A 11 -7.68 4.16 -1.12
N ARG A 12 -7.80 4.32 -2.44
CA ARG A 12 -8.96 3.87 -3.22
C ARG A 12 -9.18 2.37 -3.08
N ARG A 13 -8.13 1.55 -3.25
CA ARG A 13 -8.21 0.08 -3.13
C ARG A 13 -8.63 -0.37 -1.73
N ILE A 14 -8.12 0.28 -0.69
CA ILE A 14 -8.52 0.02 0.70
C ILE A 14 -10.00 0.39 0.91
N ALA A 15 -10.45 1.51 0.33
CA ALA A 15 -11.82 1.99 0.46
C ALA A 15 -12.86 1.09 -0.25
N GLU A 16 -12.44 0.39 -1.29
CA GLU A 16 -13.21 -0.58 -2.07
C GLU A 16 -13.16 -2.01 -1.48
N ALA A 17 -12.30 -2.27 -0.50
CA ALA A 17 -12.21 -3.58 0.13
C ALA A 17 -13.44 -3.85 1.02
N ASP A 18 -14.07 -5.01 0.85
CA ASP A 18 -15.24 -5.44 1.64
C ASP A 18 -14.89 -5.84 3.09
N LYS A 19 -13.60 -5.94 3.41
CA LYS A 19 -13.08 -6.37 4.71
C LYS A 19 -11.77 -5.64 5.04
N PRO A 20 -11.32 -5.66 6.31
CA PRO A 20 -10.00 -5.17 6.66
C PRO A 20 -8.89 -5.89 5.88
N VAL A 21 -7.92 -5.13 5.39
CA VAL A 21 -6.85 -5.60 4.49
C VAL A 21 -5.49 -5.16 4.97
N ALA A 22 -4.44 -5.88 4.60
CA ALA A 22 -3.09 -5.35 4.74
C ALA A 22 -2.83 -4.42 3.55
N MET A 23 -2.29 -3.22 3.80
CA MET A 23 -2.01 -2.28 2.69
C MET A 23 -1.04 -2.87 1.66
N SER A 24 -0.11 -3.72 2.13
CA SER A 24 0.84 -4.46 1.30
C SER A 24 0.18 -5.44 0.32
N ASP A 25 -1.07 -5.87 0.57
CA ASP A 25 -1.79 -6.80 -0.32
C ASP A 25 -1.99 -6.21 -1.72
N PHE A 26 -1.93 -4.88 -1.85
CA PHE A 26 -2.11 -4.18 -3.12
C PHE A 26 -0.80 -3.84 -3.85
N PHE A 27 0.36 -4.01 -3.22
CA PHE A 27 1.61 -3.46 -3.76
C PHE A 27 2.00 -4.09 -5.10
N HIS A 28 1.94 -5.42 -5.18
CA HIS A 28 2.20 -6.13 -6.44
C HIS A 28 1.10 -5.96 -7.48
N ALA A 29 -0.11 -5.56 -7.07
CA ALA A 29 -1.18 -5.23 -8.01
C ALA A 29 -0.99 -3.83 -8.62
N MET A 30 -0.38 -2.90 -7.88
CA MET A 30 -0.05 -1.55 -8.36
C MET A 30 1.23 -1.55 -9.20
N TYR A 31 2.27 -2.25 -8.74
CA TYR A 31 3.54 -2.41 -9.43
C TYR A 31 3.92 -3.90 -9.50
N PRO A 32 3.42 -4.64 -10.50
CA PRO A 32 3.74 -6.05 -10.66
C PRO A 32 5.22 -6.23 -11.04
N PRO A 33 5.88 -7.31 -10.57
CA PRO A 33 7.21 -7.63 -11.02
C PRO A 33 7.19 -7.96 -12.52
N ASN A 34 8.09 -7.36 -13.29
CA ASN A 34 8.21 -7.54 -14.75
C ASN A 34 9.52 -8.23 -15.16
N PHE A 35 10.13 -8.98 -14.24
CA PHE A 35 11.40 -9.69 -14.42
C PHE A 35 11.27 -11.16 -14.02
N ASP A 36 12.16 -12.01 -14.53
CA ASP A 36 12.24 -13.42 -14.10
C ASP A 36 12.70 -13.49 -12.64
N VAL A 37 12.04 -14.31 -11.81
CA VAL A 37 12.36 -14.46 -10.38
C VAL A 37 13.79 -14.96 -10.11
N ASN A 38 14.43 -15.56 -11.10
CA ASN A 38 15.81 -16.06 -11.01
C ASN A 38 16.86 -14.99 -11.33
N VAL A 39 16.47 -13.78 -11.77
CA VAL A 39 17.44 -12.70 -11.97
C VAL A 39 18.03 -12.25 -10.62
N GLY A 40 19.31 -11.90 -10.64
CA GLY A 40 20.00 -11.36 -9.46
C GLY A 40 19.37 -10.07 -8.94
N GLU A 41 19.64 -9.73 -7.68
CA GLU A 41 19.09 -8.55 -7.01
C GLU A 41 19.46 -7.22 -7.68
N GLU A 42 20.60 -7.20 -8.37
CA GLU A 42 21.12 -6.04 -9.10
C GLU A 42 20.54 -5.89 -10.51
N HIS A 43 19.64 -6.80 -10.93
CA HIS A 43 18.99 -6.67 -12.23
C HIS A 43 18.21 -5.34 -12.29
N PRO A 44 18.39 -4.50 -13.32
CA PRO A 44 17.83 -3.14 -13.35
C PRO A 44 16.32 -3.10 -13.08
N ASP A 45 15.55 -3.98 -13.73
CA ASP A 45 14.10 -4.05 -13.53
C ASP A 45 13.69 -4.48 -12.12
N ARG A 46 14.50 -5.32 -11.46
CA ARG A 46 14.27 -5.74 -10.07
C ARG A 46 14.57 -4.62 -9.09
N VAL A 47 15.59 -3.79 -9.38
CA VAL A 47 15.90 -2.59 -8.60
C VAL A 47 14.76 -1.57 -8.70
N VAL A 48 14.30 -1.25 -9.92
CA VAL A 48 13.19 -0.32 -10.15
C VAL A 48 11.92 -0.80 -9.44
N TRP A 49 11.57 -2.08 -9.58
CA TRP A 49 10.41 -2.64 -8.88
C TRP A 49 10.54 -2.54 -7.36
N ARG A 50 11.73 -2.79 -6.80
CA ARG A 50 12.00 -2.68 -5.36
C ARG A 50 11.83 -1.25 -4.87
N ASP A 51 12.31 -0.27 -5.65
CA ASP A 51 12.14 1.15 -5.34
C ASP A 51 10.65 1.51 -5.27
N HIS A 52 9.84 1.04 -6.23
CA HIS A 52 8.38 1.16 -6.16
C HIS A 52 7.78 0.52 -4.91
N GLN A 53 8.28 -0.64 -4.44
CA GLN A 53 7.79 -1.24 -3.20
C GLN A 53 8.10 -0.37 -1.97
N PHE A 54 9.27 0.27 -1.93
CA PHE A 54 9.63 1.20 -0.87
C PHE A 54 8.78 2.47 -0.89
N ASP A 55 8.51 3.02 -2.08
CA ASP A 55 7.64 4.18 -2.24
C ASP A 55 6.22 3.88 -1.77
N LEU A 56 5.67 2.70 -2.12
CA LEU A 56 4.37 2.26 -1.63
C LEU A 56 4.34 2.04 -0.11
N TYR A 57 5.43 1.52 0.48
CA TYR A 57 5.53 1.43 1.92
C TYR A 57 5.51 2.83 2.56
N GLY A 58 6.25 3.79 2.00
CA GLY A 58 6.20 5.19 2.42
C GLY A 58 4.81 5.81 2.30
N ALA A 59 4.09 5.54 1.21
CA ALA A 59 2.69 5.95 1.04
C ALA A 59 1.79 5.37 2.12
N SER A 60 1.93 4.08 2.42
CA SER A 60 1.13 3.39 3.45
C SER A 60 1.30 4.02 4.84
N ILE A 61 2.54 4.37 5.22
CA ILE A 61 2.84 5.06 6.47
C ILE A 61 2.15 6.42 6.51
N LYS A 62 2.22 7.19 5.42
CA LYS A 62 1.59 8.51 5.36
C LYS A 62 0.08 8.43 5.47
N LEU A 63 -0.57 7.48 4.79
CA LEU A 63 -2.02 7.29 4.91
C LEU A 63 -2.43 7.05 6.36
N TRP A 64 -1.68 6.22 7.08
CA TRP A 64 -1.92 5.95 8.50
C TRP A 64 -1.63 7.18 9.38
N GLN A 65 -0.48 7.84 9.21
CA GLN A 65 -0.11 9.03 10.00
C GLN A 65 -1.08 10.20 9.83
N ASN A 66 -1.75 10.30 8.68
CA ASN A 66 -2.74 11.34 8.40
C ASN A 66 -4.18 10.90 8.71
N ASP A 67 -4.36 9.80 9.44
CA ASP A 67 -5.68 9.26 9.86
C ASP A 67 -6.63 8.99 8.68
N LEU A 68 -6.08 8.66 7.50
CA LEU A 68 -6.87 8.29 6.32
C LEU A 68 -7.23 6.81 6.31
N VAL A 69 -6.45 6.01 7.05
CA VAL A 69 -6.71 4.61 7.35
C VAL A 69 -6.45 4.36 8.83
N ARG A 70 -7.14 3.38 9.40
CA ARG A 70 -6.95 2.98 10.80
C ARG A 70 -6.69 1.49 10.91
N VAL A 71 -5.81 1.09 11.83
CA VAL A 71 -5.60 -0.31 12.17
C VAL A 71 -6.80 -0.79 12.99
N VAL A 72 -7.46 -1.84 12.50
CA VAL A 72 -8.59 -2.49 13.20
C VAL A 72 -8.22 -3.87 13.73
N HIS A 73 -7.22 -4.51 13.13
CA HIS A 73 -6.62 -5.73 13.65
C HIS A 73 -5.09 -5.57 13.68
N PRO A 74 -4.50 -5.40 14.88
CA PRO A 74 -3.06 -5.31 15.01
C PRO A 74 -2.36 -6.59 14.53
N ALA A 75 -1.15 -6.43 14.03
CA ALA A 75 -0.25 -7.51 13.70
C ALA A 75 -0.01 -8.40 14.93
N ASN A 76 0.05 -9.71 14.71
CA ASN A 76 0.20 -10.70 15.79
C ASN A 76 1.37 -11.68 15.54
N GLY A 77 2.24 -11.41 14.57
CA GLY A 77 3.33 -12.29 14.16
C GLY A 77 2.94 -13.34 13.11
N GLU A 78 1.65 -13.66 12.96
CA GLU A 78 1.14 -14.53 11.88
C GLU A 78 0.63 -13.71 10.68
N ARG A 79 0.13 -12.50 10.94
CA ARG A 79 -0.36 -11.55 9.93
C ARG A 79 0.10 -10.12 10.22
N PRO A 80 0.20 -9.26 9.18
CA PRO A 80 0.43 -7.82 9.36
C PRO A 80 -0.81 -7.12 9.95
N ASP A 81 -0.68 -5.81 10.19
CA ASP A 81 -1.80 -4.95 10.55
C ASP A 81 -2.85 -4.96 9.43
N LEU A 82 -4.12 -5.16 9.82
CA LEU A 82 -5.24 -4.97 8.91
C LEU A 82 -5.90 -3.64 9.18
N VAL A 83 -6.13 -2.90 8.10
CA VAL A 83 -6.68 -1.55 8.14
C VAL A 83 -8.03 -1.46 7.44
N GLU A 84 -8.78 -0.43 7.83
CA GLU A 84 -9.95 0.08 7.12
C GLU A 84 -9.73 1.55 6.76
N VAL A 85 -10.38 2.02 5.69
CA VAL A 85 -10.44 3.44 5.38
C VAL A 85 -11.28 4.19 6.43
N THR A 86 -10.85 5.38 6.83
CA THR A 86 -11.63 6.26 7.72
C THR A 86 -12.61 7.13 6.93
N ASP A 87 -13.52 7.82 7.61
CA ASP A 87 -14.38 8.81 6.95
C ASP A 87 -13.56 9.94 6.30
N ALA A 88 -12.47 10.37 6.95
CA ALA A 88 -11.53 11.34 6.39
C ALA A 88 -10.82 10.79 5.13
N GLY A 89 -10.42 9.51 5.16
CA GLY A 89 -9.86 8.81 4.00
C GLY A 89 -10.83 8.76 2.83
N ARG A 90 -12.10 8.42 3.08
CA ARG A 90 -13.14 8.44 2.03
C ARG A 90 -13.36 9.84 1.47
N ALA A 91 -13.40 10.86 2.33
CA ALA A 91 -13.55 12.26 1.91
C ALA A 91 -12.36 12.75 1.06
N ALA A 92 -11.14 12.26 1.32
CA ALA A 92 -9.95 12.63 0.55
C ALA A 92 -9.92 12.07 -0.90
N LEU A 93 -10.81 11.12 -1.23
CA LEU A 93 -10.95 10.55 -2.57
C LEU A 93 -11.92 11.34 -3.47
N VAL A 94 -12.70 12.28 -2.91
CA VAL A 94 -13.65 13.15 -3.61
C VAL A 94 -12.95 14.40 -4.13
#